data_AF-A0A5D0WEZ0-F1
#
_entry.id   AF-A0A5D0WEZ0-F1
#
_cell.length_a   1.000
_cell.length_b   1.000
_cell.length_c   1.000
_cell.angle_alpha   90.00
_cell.angle_beta   90.00
_cell.angle_gamma   90.00
#
_symmetry.space_group_name_H-M   'P 1'
#
loop_
_entity.id
_entity.type
_entity.pdbx_description
1 polymer ?
#
loop_
_entity_poly.entity_id
_entity_poly.type
_entity_poly.pdbx_seq_one_letter_code
_entity_poly.pdbx_strand_id
1 'polypeptide(L)'
;FTGVLRREGIAISMDGRGAWRDNVVVERLWRSVKYEEVYLHAYACVSEARSSIGRYLGFYNARRPHSSLGGRTPDQTYFDNLPQAVAA
;
A
#
# COMPACT_ATOMS: atom_id res chain seq x y z
N PHE A 1 -18.15 -1.65 -13.63
CA PHE A 1 -16.89 -1.63 -12.86
C PHE A 1 -16.64 -0.29 -12.16
N THR A 2 -16.76 0.87 -12.82
CA THR A 2 -16.43 2.18 -12.22
C THR A 2 -17.57 2.90 -11.48
N GLY A 3 -18.75 2.28 -11.35
CA GLY A 3 -19.96 2.94 -10.82
C GLY A 3 -19.80 3.46 -9.39
N VAL A 4 -19.14 2.71 -8.51
CA VAL A 4 -18.85 3.13 -7.12
C VAL A 4 -17.96 4.38 -7.12
N LEU A 5 -16.85 4.35 -7.86
CA LEU A 5 -15.91 5.47 -7.92
C LEU A 5 -16.58 6.76 -8.40
N ARG A 6 -17.43 6.67 -9.44
CA ARG A 6 -18.19 7.82 -9.95
C ARG A 6 -19.20 8.35 -8.93
N ARG A 7 -19.89 7.46 -8.23
CA ARG A 7 -20.87 7.83 -7.19
C ARG A 7 -20.20 8.54 -6.02
N GLU A 8 -19.02 8.08 -5.61
CA GLU A 8 -18.24 8.68 -4.52
C GLU A 8 -17.39 9.89 -4.97
N GLY A 9 -17.49 10.33 -6.23
CA GLY A 9 -16.70 11.45 -6.74
C GLY A 9 -15.19 11.19 -6.81
N ILE A 10 -14.76 9.92 -6.80
CA ILE A 10 -13.36 9.53 -6.84
C ILE A 10 -12.84 9.63 -8.28
N ALA A 11 -11.83 10.47 -8.48
CA ALA A 11 -11.14 10.60 -9.77
C ALA A 11 -10.48 9.27 -10.16
N ILE A 12 -10.81 8.78 -11.36
CA ILE A 12 -10.27 7.53 -11.88
C ILE A 12 -9.04 7.89 -12.73
N SER A 13 -7.85 7.59 -12.21
CA SER A 13 -6.62 7.66 -12.99
C SER A 13 -6.36 6.30 -13.64
N MET A 14 -6.39 6.24 -14.96
CA MET A 14 -5.87 5.10 -15.72
C MET A 14 -4.73 5.60 -16.59
N ASP A 15 -3.59 4.92 -16.49
CA ASP A 15 -2.48 5.19 -17.37
C ASP A 15 -2.74 4.62 -18.77
N GLY A 16 -2.01 5.14 -19.77
CA GLY A 16 -2.09 4.62 -21.13
C GLY A 16 -1.58 3.18 -21.20
N ARG A 17 -2.03 2.41 -22.19
CA ARG A 17 -1.49 1.05 -22.41
C ARG A 17 0.03 1.10 -22.57
N GLY A 18 0.77 0.43 -21.69
CA GLY A 18 2.24 0.40 -21.70
C GLY A 18 2.89 1.55 -20.92
N ALA A 19 2.12 2.41 -20.24
CA ALA A 19 2.65 3.25 -19.18
C ALA A 19 2.92 2.38 -17.94
N TRP A 20 4.04 2.64 -17.25
CA TRP A 20 4.51 1.84 -16.12
C TRP A 20 4.77 2.69 -14.87
N ARG A 21 4.86 4.02 -15.02
CA ARG A 21 5.32 4.93 -13.97
C ARG A 21 4.41 4.90 -12.74
N ASP A 22 3.10 4.86 -12.96
CA ASP A 22 2.11 4.83 -11.89
C ASP A 22 2.12 3.48 -11.15
N ASN A 23 2.59 2.41 -11.82
CA ASN A 23 2.64 1.07 -11.26
C ASN A 23 3.90 0.79 -10.42
N VAL A 24 4.98 1.57 -10.58
CA VAL A 24 6.28 1.31 -9.91
C VAL A 24 6.14 1.19 -8.39
N VAL A 25 5.34 2.06 -7.80
CA VAL A 25 5.17 2.13 -6.34
C VAL A 25 4.49 0.86 -5.83
N VAL A 26 3.41 0.45 -6.49
CA VAL A 26 2.67 -0.76 -6.10
C VAL A 26 3.43 -2.04 -6.43
N GLU A 27 4.20 -2.08 -7.52
CA GLU A 27 5.11 -3.19 -7.83
C GLU A 27 6.18 -3.38 -6.77
N ARG A 28 6.79 -2.29 -6.28
CA ARG A 28 7.78 -2.34 -5.22
C ARG A 28 7.18 -2.85 -3.91
N LEU A 29 5.97 -2.42 -3.55
CA LEU A 29 5.23 -2.95 -2.41
C LEU A 29 5.01 -4.47 -2.55
N TRP A 30 4.48 -4.90 -3.69
CA TRP A 30 4.19 -6.32 -3.92
C TRP A 30 5.43 -7.20 -3.95
N ARG A 31 6.57 -6.68 -4.42
CA ARG A 31 7.85 -7.39 -4.32
C ARG A 31 8.20 -7.67 -2.86
N SER A 32 8.13 -6.66 -1.99
CA SER A 32 8.39 -6.85 -0.55
C SER A 32 7.42 -7.84 0.07
N VAL A 33 6.10 -7.68 -0.13
CA VAL A 33 5.08 -8.60 0.40
C VAL A 33 5.35 -10.05 -0.05
N LYS A 34 5.70 -10.26 -1.32
CA LYS A 34 5.94 -11.61 -1.84
C LYS A 34 7.17 -12.25 -1.20
N TYR A 35 8.29 -11.54 -1.19
CA TYR A 35 9.57 -12.11 -0.75
C TYR A 35 9.69 -12.23 0.78
N GLU A 36 9.11 -11.29 1.51
CA GLU A 36 9.27 -11.21 2.97
C GLU A 36 8.13 -11.90 3.72
N GLU A 37 7.00 -12.18 3.07
CA GLU A 37 5.83 -12.83 3.69
C GLU A 37 5.36 -14.02 2.85
N VAL A 38 4.82 -13.82 1.64
CA VAL A 38 4.09 -14.90 0.95
C VAL A 38 4.97 -16.11 0.59
N TYR A 39 6.18 -15.92 0.11
CA TYR A 39 7.06 -17.03 -0.30
C TYR A 39 7.66 -17.81 0.87
N LEU A 40 7.62 -17.25 2.08
CA LEU A 40 8.16 -17.88 3.28
C LEU A 40 7.11 -18.71 4.03
N HIS A 41 5.84 -18.60 3.66
CA HIS A 41 4.73 -19.18 4.41
C HIS A 41 3.89 -20.13 3.56
N ALA A 42 3.53 -21.27 4.13
CA ALA A 42 2.54 -22.19 3.59
C ALA A 42 1.24 -22.03 4.37
N TYR A 43 0.35 -21.15 3.89
CA TYR A 43 -0.93 -20.91 4.55
C TYR A 43 -1.86 -22.13 4.42
N ALA A 44 -2.44 -22.57 5.53
CA ALA A 44 -3.41 -23.67 5.55
C ALA A 44 -4.79 -23.25 5.00
N CYS A 45 -5.12 -21.95 5.11
CA CYS A 45 -6.38 -21.42 4.58
C CYS A 45 -6.29 -19.93 4.21
N VAL A 46 -7.30 -19.45 3.49
CA VAL A 46 -7.42 -18.03 3.11
C VAL A 46 -7.51 -17.11 4.34
N SER A 47 -8.16 -17.55 5.43
CA SER A 47 -8.29 -16.71 6.63
C SER A 47 -6.93 -16.46 7.31
N GLU A 48 -6.08 -17.47 7.29
CA GLU A 48 -4.71 -17.40 7.81
C GLU A 48 -3.87 -16.49 6.93
N ALA A 49 -3.91 -16.69 5.61
CA ALA A 49 -3.21 -15.82 4.66
C ALA A 49 -3.61 -14.35 4.85
N ARG A 50 -4.91 -14.05 4.98
CA ARG A 50 -5.41 -12.69 5.23
C ARG A 50 -4.87 -12.11 6.53
N SER A 51 -4.88 -12.89 7.61
CA SER A 51 -4.39 -12.46 8.92
C SER A 51 -2.88 -12.20 8.89
N SER A 52 -2.11 -13.10 8.26
CA SER A 52 -0.65 -13.00 8.19
C SER A 52 -0.20 -11.83 7.31
N ILE A 53 -0.76 -11.71 6.10
CA ILE A 53 -0.49 -10.58 5.21
C ILE A 53 -0.92 -9.25 5.87
N GLY A 54 -2.04 -9.24 6.58
CA GLY A 54 -2.49 -8.06 7.34
C GLY A 54 -1.48 -7.63 8.41
N ARG A 55 -0.93 -8.58 9.18
CA ARG A 55 0.15 -8.29 10.15
C ARG A 55 1.40 -7.76 9.47
N TYR A 56 1.81 -8.37 8.35
CA TYR A 56 2.96 -7.91 7.58
C TYR A 56 2.78 -6.47 7.09
N LEU A 57 1.61 -6.13 6.53
CA LEU A 57 1.30 -4.77 6.10
C LEU A 57 1.30 -3.77 7.25
N GLY A 58 0.77 -4.17 8.42
CA GLY A 58 0.86 -3.36 9.64
C GLY A 58 2.31 -3.09 10.06
N PHE A 59 3.19 -4.10 10.00
CA PHE A 59 4.62 -3.92 10.23
C PHE A 59 5.28 -3.00 9.18
N TYR A 60 5.00 -3.24 7.89
CA TYR A 60 5.56 -2.50 6.77
C TYR A 60 5.25 -1.00 6.88
N ASN A 61 4.00 -0.66 7.21
CA ASN A 61 3.56 0.73 7.29
C ASN A 61 3.99 1.43 8.57
N ALA A 62 3.87 0.77 9.73
CA ALA A 62 4.04 1.43 11.03
C ALA A 62 5.45 1.35 11.61
N ARG A 63 6.26 0.36 11.20
CA ARG A 63 7.52 0.03 11.90
C ARG A 63 8.74 -0.07 10.99
N ARG A 64 8.59 -0.47 9.72
CA ARG A 64 9.71 -0.67 8.81
C ARG A 64 10.24 0.70 8.33
N PRO A 65 11.51 1.05 8.56
CA PRO A 65 12.10 2.27 7.99
C PRO A 65 12.44 2.05 6.51
N HIS A 66 12.23 3.08 5.68
CA HIS A 66 12.52 3.02 4.24
C HIS A 66 13.61 4.03 3.88
N SER A 67 14.67 3.58 3.19
CA SER A 67 15.75 4.44 2.73
C SER A 67 15.25 5.53 1.78
N SER A 68 14.29 5.22 0.91
CA SER A 68 13.64 6.20 0.03
C SER A 68 12.81 7.25 0.77
N LEU A 69 12.52 7.04 2.05
CA LEU A 69 11.79 7.96 2.93
C LEU A 69 12.71 8.61 3.98
N GLY A 70 14.04 8.54 3.79
CA GLY A 70 15.01 9.07 4.73
C GLY A 70 15.04 8.33 6.07
N GLY A 71 14.73 7.03 6.06
CA GLY A 71 14.67 6.20 7.28
C GLY A 71 13.35 6.29 8.04
N ARG A 72 12.37 7.05 7.55
CA ARG A 72 11.01 7.09 8.11
C ARG A 72 10.16 5.91 7.64
N THR A 73 9.08 5.65 8.36
CA THR A 73 8.06 4.67 7.97
C THR A 73 7.05 5.28 6.99
N PRO A 74 6.32 4.45 6.21
CA PRO A 74 5.23 4.92 5.38
C PRO A 74 4.16 5.68 6.18
N ASP A 75 3.79 5.19 7.36
CA ASP A 75 2.80 5.87 8.22
C ASP A 75 3.28 7.26 8.65
N GLN A 76 4.52 7.38 9.13
CA GLN A 76 5.09 8.68 9.49
C GLN A 76 5.00 9.64 8.30
N THR A 77 5.46 9.20 7.12
CA THR A 77 5.43 10.04 5.93
C THR A 77 4.01 10.43 5.52
N TYR A 78 3.04 9.52 5.61
CA TYR A 78 1.65 9.81 5.24
C TYR A 78 0.99 10.77 6.23
N PHE A 79 1.03 10.45 7.53
CA PHE A 79 0.33 11.22 8.57
C PHE A 79 0.97 12.60 8.79
N ASP A 80 2.29 12.74 8.67
CA ASP A 80 2.97 14.04 8.78
C ASP A 80 2.64 14.99 7.62
N ASN A 81 2.24 14.44 6.46
CA ASN A 81 1.94 15.22 5.25
C ASN A 81 0.43 15.33 4.96
N LEU A 82 -0.42 14.86 5.87
CA LEU A 82 -1.85 15.10 5.75
C LEU A 82 -2.11 16.61 5.83
N PRO A 83 -2.94 17.18 4.94
CA PRO A 83 -3.40 18.54 5.11
C PRO A 83 -4.02 18.68 6.50
N GLN A 84 -3.55 19.67 7.28
CA GLN A 84 -4.26 20.05 8.50
C GLN A 84 -5.69 20.39 8.10
N ALA A 85 -6.67 19.72 8.73
CA ALA A 85 -8.06 20.09 8.57
C ALA A 85 -8.18 21.57 8.89
N VAL A 86 -8.59 22.38 7.91
CA VAL A 86 -8.89 23.78 8.15
C VAL A 86 -10.02 23.79 9.15
N ALA A 87 -9.76 24.27 10.37
CA ALA A 87 -10.81 24.45 11.37
C ALA A 87 -11.87 25.38 10.76
N ALA A 88 -13.10 24.89 10.66
CA ALA A 88 -14.26 25.65 10.20
C ALA A 88 -14.73 26.63 11.29
#